data_AF-A0A931UKQ9-F1
#
_entry.id   AF-A0A931UKQ9-F1
#
_cell.length_a   1.000
_cell.length_b   1.000
_cell.length_c   1.000
_cell.angle_alpha   90.00
_cell.angle_beta   90.00
_cell.angle_gamma   90.00
#
_symmetry.space_group_name_H-M   'P 1'
#
loop_
_entity.id
_entity.type
_entity.pdbx_description
1 polymer ?
#
loop_
_entity_poly.entity_id
_entity_poly.type
_entity_poly.pdbx_seq_one_letter_code
_entity_poly.pdbx_strand_id
1 'polypeptide(L)'
;MAPELSRTALEQYLREVLGPETELVAVRELEGGVLRPASDVKGFGYGHPLEVEVRRRGVLQRFVLGRTREETGFGHEHFADRAQGLLWNHAAFNRLLRHARSRDVGFLTRSGALRSAGDAVEFVQLVEKVEGRQYRVDLERLLATGALTGLDRARALALADYLVEIHGVRQDAPHLYDRRLRELVGHGECIMGVVDSYPRPYPLLPDGTLERIEQTCLAWRWRLKAHADRLCQVHGDYHPWNILFRDGTDFSLLDRSRGEWGEAADDVSCLAINYLFFALHREGRLGGPFEVLFRLFYDRYVEKTGDDALGLVIAPFFAFRGLVLASPLWYPRLPDAVRQALFRFIEHVLAVEAFEPEAVNRYLEG
;
A
#
# COMPACT_ATOMS: atom_id res chain seq x y z
N MET A 1 -6.48 20.82 -7.94
CA MET A 1 -5.41 21.72 -8.43
C MET A 1 -4.60 22.22 -7.24
N ALA A 2 -3.27 22.15 -7.32
CA ALA A 2 -2.40 22.73 -6.30
C ALA A 2 -2.50 24.27 -6.35
N PRO A 3 -2.48 24.98 -5.20
CA PRO A 3 -2.54 26.44 -5.19
C PRO A 3 -1.31 27.03 -5.92
N GLU A 4 -1.55 28.10 -6.69
CA GLU A 4 -0.50 28.82 -7.37
C GLU A 4 0.47 29.47 -6.36
N LEU A 5 1.76 29.42 -6.69
CA LEU A 5 2.79 30.04 -5.86
C LEU A 5 2.78 31.55 -6.08
N SER A 6 2.33 32.33 -5.08
CA SER A 6 2.45 33.78 -5.15
C SER A 6 3.88 34.24 -4.87
N ARG A 7 4.30 35.32 -5.53
CA ARG A 7 5.61 35.95 -5.30
C ARG A 7 5.80 36.33 -3.83
N THR A 8 4.78 36.88 -3.19
CA THR A 8 4.81 37.27 -1.77
C THR A 8 5.01 36.07 -0.84
N ALA A 9 4.33 34.95 -1.09
CA ALA A 9 4.53 33.74 -0.29
C ALA A 9 5.95 33.17 -0.46
N LEU A 10 6.50 33.22 -1.68
CA LEU A 10 7.88 32.82 -1.95
C LEU A 10 8.90 33.73 -1.25
N GLU A 11 8.71 35.06 -1.30
CA GLU A 11 9.55 36.03 -0.60
C GLU A 11 9.58 35.80 0.91
N GLN A 12 8.41 35.58 1.51
CA GLN A 12 8.31 35.27 2.94
C GLN A 12 9.07 33.98 3.28
N TYR A 13 8.82 32.91 2.53
CA TYR A 13 9.48 31.63 2.75
C TYR A 13 10.99 31.71 2.60
N LEU A 14 11.50 32.40 1.58
CA LEU A 14 12.95 32.57 1.38
C LEU A 14 13.60 33.31 2.56
N ARG A 15 12.88 34.26 3.20
CA ARG A 15 13.36 34.92 4.42
C ARG A 15 13.35 33.99 5.63
N GLU A 16 12.33 33.14 5.75
CA GLU A 16 12.25 32.12 6.82
C GLU A 16 13.42 31.14 6.71
N VAL A 17 13.76 30.67 5.49
CA VAL A 17 14.78 29.63 5.24
C VAL A 17 16.21 30.18 5.15
N LEU A 18 16.42 31.31 4.47
CA LEU A 18 17.76 31.86 4.19
C LEU A 18 18.15 33.02 5.12
N GLY A 19 17.19 33.51 5.91
CA GLY A 19 17.32 34.60 6.87
C GLY A 19 16.62 35.90 6.45
N PRO A 20 16.33 36.79 7.42
CA PRO A 20 15.42 37.93 7.24
C PRO A 20 15.89 38.98 6.20
N GLU A 21 17.21 39.09 6.00
CA GLU A 21 17.85 40.01 5.04
C GLU A 21 17.77 39.53 3.58
N THR A 22 16.99 38.49 3.29
CA THR A 22 16.87 37.93 1.95
C THR A 22 15.86 38.71 1.11
N GLU A 23 16.31 39.17 -0.06
CA GLU A 23 15.50 39.88 -1.05
C GLU A 23 15.36 39.02 -2.32
N LEU A 24 14.13 38.76 -2.76
CA LEU A 24 13.87 38.08 -4.03
C LEU A 24 14.10 39.06 -5.19
N VAL A 25 15.05 38.74 -6.07
CA VAL A 25 15.41 39.55 -7.24
C VAL A 25 14.62 39.11 -8.46
N ALA A 26 14.62 37.81 -8.76
CA ALA A 26 13.95 37.26 -9.93
C ALA A 26 13.51 35.81 -9.72
N VAL A 27 12.46 35.42 -10.43
CA VAL A 27 12.04 34.02 -10.62
C VAL A 27 11.92 33.77 -12.11
N ARG A 28 12.54 32.70 -12.60
CA ARG A 28 12.57 32.34 -14.03
C ARG A 28 12.33 30.85 -14.15
N GLU A 29 11.64 30.41 -15.20
CA GLU A 29 11.68 28.99 -15.54
C GLU A 29 13.09 28.64 -16.03
N LEU A 30 13.67 27.56 -15.49
CA LEU A 30 14.88 26.99 -16.07
C LEU A 30 14.48 26.35 -17.40
N GLU A 31 15.03 26.86 -18.51
CA GLU A 31 14.70 26.40 -19.85
C GLU A 31 14.86 24.88 -19.98
N GLY A 32 13.75 24.24 -20.35
CA GLY A 32 13.65 22.83 -20.75
C GLY A 32 12.48 22.55 -21.70
N GLY A 33 11.97 23.56 -22.43
CA GLY A 33 10.69 23.38 -23.13
C GLY A 33 10.29 24.29 -24.30
N VAL A 34 11.07 25.26 -24.80
CA VAL A 34 10.62 26.07 -25.96
C VAL A 34 11.62 26.16 -27.12
N LEU A 35 12.91 25.88 -26.91
CA LEU A 35 13.89 25.73 -28.00
C LEU A 35 14.74 24.48 -27.76
N ARG A 36 14.18 23.30 -28.07
CA ARG A 36 14.95 22.06 -28.14
C ARG A 36 15.67 22.00 -29.49
N PRO A 37 17.00 21.84 -29.54
CA PRO A 37 17.67 21.45 -30.78
C PRO A 37 17.07 20.13 -31.29
N ALA A 38 16.90 19.99 -32.61
CA ALA A 38 16.36 18.77 -33.23
C ALA A 38 17.17 17.49 -32.91
N SER A 39 18.35 17.63 -32.30
CA SER A 39 19.26 16.56 -31.89
C SER A 39 19.07 16.06 -30.45
N ASP A 40 18.21 16.69 -29.65
CA ASP A 40 18.00 16.27 -28.25
C ASP A 40 17.05 15.06 -28.20
N VAL A 41 17.62 13.89 -27.88
CA VAL A 41 16.93 12.59 -27.91
C VAL A 41 16.01 12.40 -26.71
N LYS A 42 16.19 13.17 -25.62
CA LYS A 42 15.43 13.00 -24.37
C LYS A 42 14.19 13.90 -24.33
N GLY A 43 13.02 13.32 -24.58
CA GLY A 43 11.75 14.06 -24.64
C GLY A 43 11.05 14.35 -23.30
N PHE A 44 11.45 13.69 -22.20
CA PHE A 44 10.65 13.54 -20.97
C PHE A 44 11.39 13.92 -19.68
N GLY A 45 10.68 14.52 -18.71
CA GLY A 45 11.19 14.90 -17.39
C GLY A 45 10.09 15.26 -16.38
N TYR A 46 10.33 14.97 -15.10
CA TYR A 46 9.30 14.97 -14.03
C TYR A 46 9.03 16.32 -13.35
N GLY A 47 9.51 17.46 -13.89
CA GLY A 47 9.47 18.73 -13.15
C GLY A 47 9.47 19.99 -14.01
N HIS A 48 9.04 21.10 -13.40
CA HIS A 48 9.24 22.47 -13.89
C HIS A 48 10.15 23.21 -12.91
N PRO A 49 11.49 23.09 -13.05
CA PRO A 49 12.40 23.80 -12.16
C PRO A 49 12.31 25.30 -12.39
N LEU A 50 12.15 26.06 -11.31
CA LEU A 50 12.25 27.53 -11.33
C LEU A 50 13.61 27.93 -10.80
N GLU A 51 14.37 28.73 -11.55
CA GLU A 51 15.50 29.47 -11.00
C GLU A 51 14.97 30.63 -10.15
N VAL A 52 15.48 30.73 -8.93
CA VAL A 52 15.18 31.76 -7.96
C VAL A 52 16.47 32.51 -7.66
N GLU A 53 16.53 33.77 -8.03
CA GLU A 53 17.65 34.66 -7.76
C GLU A 53 17.34 35.54 -6.56
N VAL A 54 18.20 35.51 -5.54
CA VAL A 54 18.06 36.31 -4.32
C VAL A 54 19.30 37.13 -4.06
N ARG A 55 19.13 38.23 -3.33
CA ARG A 55 20.23 39.03 -2.79
C ARG A 55 20.25 38.88 -1.28
N ARG A 56 21.42 38.52 -0.73
CA ARG A 56 21.63 38.37 0.71
C ARG A 56 22.93 39.06 1.11
N ARG A 57 22.83 40.07 1.99
CA ARG A 57 23.99 40.88 2.43
C ARG A 57 24.82 41.42 1.24
N GLY A 58 24.14 41.90 0.20
CA GLY A 58 24.77 42.43 -1.03
C GLY A 58 25.27 41.37 -2.02
N VAL A 59 25.25 40.07 -1.68
CA VAL A 59 25.69 38.99 -2.57
C VAL A 59 24.50 38.38 -3.29
N LEU A 60 24.62 38.27 -4.62
CA LEU A 60 23.64 37.58 -5.45
C LEU A 60 23.84 36.07 -5.33
N GLN A 61 22.76 35.33 -5.09
CA GLN A 61 22.76 33.87 -5.00
C GLN A 61 21.60 33.32 -5.84
N ARG A 62 21.82 32.16 -6.47
CA ARG A 62 20.80 31.47 -7.28
C ARG A 62 20.47 30.12 -6.68
N PHE A 63 19.19 29.80 -6.69
CA PHE A 63 18.63 28.54 -6.21
C PHE A 63 17.70 27.96 -7.27
N VAL A 64 17.45 26.66 -7.19
CA VAL A 64 16.44 26.01 -8.03
C VAL A 64 15.31 25.52 -7.14
N LEU A 65 14.11 26.05 -7.36
CA LEU A 65 12.88 25.55 -6.77
C LEU A 65 12.31 24.48 -7.69
N GLY A 66 12.57 23.22 -7.37
CA GLY A 66 12.00 22.08 -8.08
C GLY A 66 10.60 21.75 -7.59
N ARG A 67 9.66 21.53 -8.51
CA ARG A 67 8.39 20.88 -8.24
C ARG A 67 8.27 19.62 -9.09
N THR A 68 8.08 18.49 -8.41
CA THR A 68 7.70 17.23 -9.07
C THR A 68 6.27 17.38 -9.58
N ARG A 69 6.06 17.10 -10.86
CA ARG A 69 4.73 17.10 -11.46
C ARG A 69 3.92 15.91 -10.95
N GLU A 70 2.61 16.06 -11.01
CA GLU A 70 1.71 14.93 -10.94
C GLU A 70 1.82 14.19 -12.29
N GLU A 71 2.57 13.09 -12.29
CA GLU A 71 2.82 12.27 -13.47
C GLU A 71 2.37 10.84 -13.18
N THR A 72 1.69 10.24 -14.14
CA THR A 72 1.08 8.90 -14.00
C THR A 72 2.03 7.79 -14.41
N GLY A 73 2.09 6.72 -13.62
CA GLY A 73 2.80 5.47 -13.88
C GLY A 73 4.18 5.32 -13.22
N PHE A 74 4.65 6.32 -12.47
CA PHE A 74 6.04 6.40 -11.99
C PHE A 74 6.21 6.65 -10.49
N GLY A 75 5.14 6.64 -9.69
CA GLY A 75 5.24 6.94 -8.25
C GLY A 75 5.31 8.44 -7.98
N HIS A 76 4.51 9.22 -8.72
CA HIS A 76 4.34 10.67 -8.54
C HIS A 76 2.87 11.07 -8.51
N GLU A 77 1.96 10.10 -8.46
CA GLU A 77 0.51 10.27 -8.58
C GLU A 77 -0.08 10.91 -7.31
N HIS A 78 0.32 10.42 -6.14
CA HIS A 78 -0.15 10.93 -4.85
C HIS A 78 0.76 12.03 -4.32
N PHE A 79 0.16 12.90 -3.50
CA PHE A 79 0.90 13.94 -2.78
C PHE A 79 2.04 13.35 -1.95
N ALA A 80 1.80 12.20 -1.32
CA ALA A 80 2.78 11.50 -0.50
C ALA A 80 4.03 11.07 -1.28
N ASP A 81 3.89 10.59 -2.53
CA ASP A 81 5.05 10.12 -3.30
C ASP A 81 5.97 11.28 -3.69
N ARG A 82 5.35 12.40 -4.09
CA ARG A 82 6.09 13.62 -4.41
C ARG A 82 6.81 14.16 -3.18
N ALA A 83 6.15 14.13 -2.02
CA ALA A 83 6.76 14.51 -0.76
C ALA A 83 7.92 13.57 -0.39
N GLN A 84 7.73 12.24 -0.47
CA GLN A 84 8.75 11.23 -0.18
C GLN A 84 10.04 11.49 -0.97
N GLY A 85 9.93 11.70 -2.29
CA GLY A 85 11.10 11.99 -3.12
C GLY A 85 11.81 13.28 -2.73
N LEU A 86 11.05 14.35 -2.45
CA LEU A 86 11.64 15.65 -2.05
C LEU A 86 12.31 15.59 -0.67
N LEU A 87 11.68 14.91 0.30
CA LEU A 87 12.22 14.70 1.65
C LEU A 87 13.49 13.85 1.62
N TRP A 88 13.47 12.73 0.90
CA TRP A 88 14.65 11.89 0.70
C TRP A 88 15.79 12.66 0.03
N ASN A 89 15.49 13.38 -1.06
CA ASN A 89 16.48 14.19 -1.76
C ASN A 89 17.09 15.27 -0.85
N HIS A 90 16.29 15.92 0.01
CA HIS A 90 16.81 16.92 0.94
C HIS A 90 17.88 16.35 1.87
N ALA A 91 17.63 15.18 2.47
CA ALA A 91 18.60 14.52 3.33
C ALA A 91 19.79 13.94 2.55
N ALA A 92 19.54 13.24 1.44
CA ALA A 92 20.56 12.51 0.68
C ALA A 92 21.55 13.44 -0.05
N PHE A 93 21.05 14.50 -0.70
CA PHE A 93 21.87 15.43 -1.49
C PHE A 93 22.97 16.10 -0.64
N ASN A 94 22.67 16.36 0.64
CA ASN A 94 23.58 17.04 1.54
C ASN A 94 24.68 16.13 2.12
N ARG A 95 24.57 14.81 1.93
CA ARG A 95 25.55 13.80 2.41
C ARG A 95 26.56 13.39 1.34
N LEU A 96 26.25 13.59 0.06
CA LEU A 96 27.11 13.19 -1.05
C LEU A 96 28.09 14.32 -1.43
N LEU A 97 29.39 14.02 -1.43
CA LEU A 97 30.42 14.97 -1.82
C LEU A 97 30.22 15.45 -3.27
N ARG A 98 30.42 16.76 -3.52
CA ARG A 98 30.25 17.41 -4.84
C ARG A 98 28.82 17.34 -5.41
N HIS A 99 27.82 17.02 -4.60
CA HIS A 99 26.42 17.15 -5.00
C HIS A 99 25.89 18.57 -4.70
N ALA A 100 24.89 19.03 -5.46
CA ALA A 100 24.16 20.26 -5.15
C ALA A 100 23.53 20.15 -3.75
N ARG A 101 23.78 21.12 -2.88
CA ARG A 101 23.19 21.13 -1.53
C ARG A 101 21.71 21.47 -1.60
N SER A 102 20.87 20.62 -1.05
CA SER A 102 19.47 20.94 -0.84
C SER A 102 19.36 21.90 0.35
N ARG A 103 18.81 23.09 0.15
CA ARG A 103 18.71 24.11 1.21
C ARG A 103 17.52 23.92 2.11
N ASP A 104 16.41 23.48 1.55
CA ASP A 104 15.18 23.18 2.27
C ASP A 104 14.30 22.28 1.40
N VAL A 105 13.32 21.66 2.05
CA VAL A 105 12.14 21.06 1.43
C VAL A 105 10.93 21.67 2.11
N GLY A 106 10.05 22.27 1.33
CA GLY A 106 8.87 22.96 1.85
C GLY A 106 7.57 22.42 1.29
N PHE A 107 6.47 22.74 1.97
CA PHE A 107 5.10 22.40 1.55
C PHE A 107 4.23 23.66 1.45
N LEU A 108 3.29 23.65 0.50
CA LEU A 108 2.28 24.69 0.40
C LEU A 108 1.10 24.38 1.32
N THR A 109 0.66 25.38 2.07
CA THR A 109 -0.59 25.32 2.84
C THR A 109 -1.79 25.56 1.92
N ARG A 110 -2.99 25.24 2.42
CA ARG A 110 -4.26 25.54 1.72
C ARG A 110 -4.44 27.04 1.41
N SER A 111 -3.84 27.93 2.21
CA SER A 111 -3.87 29.38 1.99
C SER A 111 -2.83 29.86 0.96
N GLY A 112 -2.08 28.94 0.34
CA GLY A 112 -1.00 29.27 -0.59
C GLY A 112 0.29 29.74 0.07
N ALA A 113 0.42 29.66 1.40
CA ALA A 113 1.67 29.97 2.10
C ALA A 113 2.66 28.81 1.92
N LEU A 114 3.95 29.12 1.78
CA LEU A 114 4.99 28.10 1.69
C LEU A 114 5.68 27.97 3.06
N ARG A 115 5.79 26.74 3.57
CA ARG A 115 6.35 26.40 4.89
C ARG A 115 7.49 25.41 4.75
N SER A 116 8.50 25.54 5.59
CA SER A 116 9.63 24.61 5.63
C SER A 116 9.27 23.30 6.34
N ALA A 117 9.80 22.20 5.82
CA ALA A 117 9.88 20.89 6.46
C ALA A 117 11.32 20.34 6.48
N GLY A 118 12.33 21.09 6.00
CA GLY A 118 13.70 20.59 5.87
C GLY A 118 14.42 20.33 7.19
N ASP A 119 14.02 21.01 8.27
CA ASP A 119 14.54 20.76 9.62
C ASP A 119 13.73 19.70 10.40
N ALA A 120 12.72 19.07 9.78
CA ALA A 120 11.98 17.99 10.42
C ALA A 120 12.88 16.75 10.58
N VAL A 121 13.03 16.29 11.83
CA VAL A 121 13.77 15.05 12.14
C VAL A 121 12.86 13.82 12.20
N GLU A 122 11.57 14.02 12.45
CA GLU A 122 10.55 12.98 12.52
C GLU A 122 9.18 13.60 12.19
N PHE A 123 8.32 12.85 11.49
CA PHE A 123 6.94 13.23 11.24
C PHE A 123 6.01 12.46 12.18
N VAL A 124 5.08 13.17 12.81
CA VAL A 124 4.09 12.55 13.71
C VAL A 124 2.69 12.67 13.12
N GLN A 125 1.94 11.57 13.19
CA GLN A 125 0.52 11.57 12.87
C GLN A 125 -0.29 11.50 14.17
N LEU A 126 -1.18 12.49 14.37
CA LEU A 126 -2.18 12.45 15.42
C LEU A 126 -3.52 12.04 14.80
N VAL A 127 -4.03 10.88 15.21
CA VAL A 127 -5.32 10.34 14.77
C VAL A 127 -6.30 10.27 15.93
N GLU A 128 -7.59 10.29 15.62
CA GLU A 128 -8.63 10.09 16.62
C GLU A 128 -8.53 8.71 17.25
N LYS A 129 -8.74 8.63 18.57
CA LYS A 129 -8.90 7.35 19.24
C LYS A 129 -10.29 6.80 18.93
N VAL A 130 -10.35 5.62 18.31
CA VAL A 130 -11.59 4.88 18.14
C VAL A 130 -11.73 3.83 19.25
N GLU A 131 -12.95 3.65 19.75
CA GLU A 131 -13.29 2.61 20.72
C GLU A 131 -13.70 1.32 20.02
N GLY A 132 -13.54 0.19 20.69
CA GLY A 132 -13.99 -1.12 20.22
C GLY A 132 -13.00 -2.25 20.55
N ARG A 133 -13.41 -3.48 20.23
CA ARG A 133 -12.61 -4.69 20.41
C ARG A 133 -12.18 -5.25 19.06
N GLN A 134 -10.89 -5.53 18.91
CA GLN A 134 -10.35 -6.14 17.69
C GLN A 134 -11.08 -7.44 17.35
N TYR A 135 -11.43 -7.63 16.08
CA TYR A 135 -12.11 -8.84 15.60
C TYR A 135 -11.29 -10.11 15.86
N ARG A 136 -9.96 -10.01 15.92
CA ARG A 136 -9.09 -11.13 16.32
C ARG A 136 -9.53 -11.78 17.64
N VAL A 137 -10.08 -11.01 18.58
CA VAL A 137 -10.49 -11.52 19.89
C VAL A 137 -11.67 -12.49 19.75
N ASP A 138 -12.57 -12.24 18.79
CA ASP A 138 -13.66 -13.16 18.49
C ASP A 138 -13.12 -14.45 17.87
N LEU A 139 -12.14 -14.35 16.97
CA LEU A 139 -11.51 -15.50 16.31
C LEU A 139 -10.69 -16.33 17.30
N GLU A 140 -9.99 -15.70 18.25
CA GLU A 140 -9.26 -16.38 19.34
C GLU A 140 -10.20 -17.10 20.30
N ARG A 141 -11.32 -16.47 20.68
CA ARG A 141 -12.38 -17.13 21.44
C ARG A 141 -12.93 -18.34 20.67
N LEU A 142 -13.17 -18.19 19.37
CA LEU A 142 -13.67 -19.28 18.52
C LEU A 142 -12.65 -20.41 18.39
N LEU A 143 -11.36 -20.08 18.26
CA LEU A 143 -10.26 -21.05 18.24
C LEU A 143 -10.23 -21.88 19.53
N ALA A 144 -10.31 -21.22 20.69
CA ALA A 144 -10.24 -21.87 21.99
C ALA A 144 -11.48 -22.73 22.31
N THR A 145 -12.67 -22.25 21.96
CA THR A 145 -13.93 -22.88 22.39
C THR A 145 -14.57 -23.77 21.34
N GLY A 146 -14.32 -23.52 20.06
CA GLY A 146 -15.06 -24.12 18.94
C GLY A 146 -16.54 -23.69 18.87
N ALA A 147 -16.98 -22.76 19.72
CA ALA A 147 -18.38 -22.39 19.85
C ALA A 147 -18.74 -21.22 18.91
N LEU A 148 -19.34 -21.55 17.77
CA LEU A 148 -19.86 -20.56 16.82
C LEU A 148 -21.17 -19.96 17.32
N THR A 149 -21.24 -18.63 17.40
CA THR A 149 -22.43 -17.89 17.86
C THR A 149 -23.16 -17.22 16.69
N GLY A 150 -24.40 -16.77 16.94
CA GLY A 150 -25.13 -15.95 15.98
C GLY A 150 -24.44 -14.61 15.69
N LEU A 151 -23.76 -14.04 16.68
CA LEU A 151 -23.01 -12.79 16.52
C LEU A 151 -21.82 -12.95 15.57
N ASP A 152 -21.08 -14.07 15.65
CA ASP A 152 -19.95 -14.31 14.75
C ASP A 152 -20.39 -14.34 13.28
N ARG A 153 -21.53 -14.99 13.02
CA ARG A 153 -22.15 -15.06 11.68
C ARG A 153 -22.58 -13.68 11.20
N ALA A 154 -23.24 -12.91 12.08
CA ALA A 154 -23.70 -11.56 11.77
C ALA A 154 -22.52 -10.62 11.48
N ARG A 155 -21.42 -10.74 12.23
CA ARG A 155 -20.19 -9.97 12.00
C ARG A 155 -19.53 -10.33 10.67
N ALA A 156 -19.39 -11.61 10.34
CA ALA A 156 -18.83 -12.01 9.04
C ALA A 156 -19.64 -11.46 7.86
N LEU A 157 -20.97 -11.49 7.94
CA LEU A 157 -21.85 -10.90 6.92
C LEU A 157 -21.71 -9.38 6.86
N ALA A 158 -21.67 -8.69 8.00
CA ALA A 158 -21.49 -7.23 8.04
C ALA A 158 -20.13 -6.79 7.44
N LEU A 159 -19.08 -7.57 7.66
CA LEU A 159 -17.75 -7.31 7.09
C LEU A 159 -17.74 -7.49 5.57
N ALA A 160 -18.50 -8.47 5.04
CA ALA A 160 -18.68 -8.64 3.59
C ALA A 160 -19.52 -7.49 3.01
N ASP A 161 -20.65 -7.16 3.64
CA ASP A 161 -21.55 -6.09 3.19
C ASP A 161 -20.84 -4.71 3.18
N TYR A 162 -19.93 -4.46 4.12
CA TYR A 162 -19.07 -3.26 4.09
C TYR A 162 -18.12 -3.24 2.89
N LEU A 163 -17.46 -4.36 2.55
CA LEU A 163 -16.61 -4.43 1.36
C LEU A 163 -17.42 -4.23 0.08
N VAL A 164 -18.65 -4.76 0.00
CA VAL A 164 -19.56 -4.51 -1.12
C VAL A 164 -19.79 -3.01 -1.31
N GLU A 165 -20.02 -2.27 -0.21
CA GLU A 165 -20.24 -0.82 -0.25
C GLU A 165 -19.01 -0.08 -0.77
N ILE A 166 -17.83 -0.31 -0.18
CA ILE A 166 -16.63 0.44 -0.58
C ILE A 166 -16.12 0.04 -1.96
N HIS A 167 -16.18 -1.24 -2.32
CA HIS A 167 -15.74 -1.72 -3.65
C HIS A 167 -16.72 -1.30 -4.77
N GLY A 168 -17.94 -0.88 -4.41
CA GLY A 168 -18.89 -0.26 -5.34
C GLY A 168 -18.43 1.12 -5.84
N VAL A 169 -17.52 1.78 -5.12
CA VAL A 169 -16.91 3.05 -5.54
C VAL A 169 -15.78 2.76 -6.54
N ARG A 170 -16.00 3.10 -7.81
CA ARG A 170 -15.06 2.84 -8.91
C ARG A 170 -14.47 4.14 -9.48
N GLN A 171 -13.30 4.01 -10.09
CA GLN A 171 -12.64 5.12 -10.79
C GLN A 171 -12.06 4.63 -12.12
N ASP A 172 -12.25 5.41 -13.19
CA ASP A 172 -11.59 5.16 -14.48
C ASP A 172 -10.17 5.75 -14.47
N ALA A 173 -9.22 4.97 -13.92
CA ALA A 173 -7.83 5.36 -13.79
C ALA A 173 -6.90 4.13 -13.90
N PRO A 174 -6.77 3.50 -15.08
CA PRO A 174 -6.07 2.22 -15.24
C PRO A 174 -4.60 2.26 -14.78
N HIS A 175 -3.96 3.42 -14.78
CA HIS A 175 -2.61 3.61 -14.25
C HIS A 175 -2.50 3.39 -12.73
N LEU A 176 -3.56 3.65 -11.96
CA LEU A 176 -3.61 3.37 -10.52
C LEU A 176 -3.72 1.85 -10.26
N TYR A 177 -4.41 1.12 -11.13
CA TYR A 177 -4.45 -0.34 -11.07
C TYR A 177 -3.04 -0.93 -11.36
N ASP A 178 -2.40 -0.47 -12.44
CA ASP A 178 -1.02 -0.82 -12.78
C ASP A 178 -0.02 -0.50 -11.66
N ARG A 179 -0.24 0.60 -10.94
CA ARG A 179 0.52 1.00 -9.76
C ARG A 179 0.27 0.02 -8.61
N ARG A 180 -0.97 -0.25 -8.23
CA ARG A 180 -1.30 -1.18 -7.14
C ARG A 180 -0.69 -2.56 -7.37
N LEU A 181 -0.74 -3.07 -8.59
CA LEU A 181 -0.11 -4.36 -8.93
C LEU A 181 1.42 -4.32 -8.82
N ARG A 182 2.04 -3.17 -9.14
CA ARG A 182 3.49 -2.97 -8.95
C ARG A 182 3.85 -2.92 -7.47
N GLU A 183 3.01 -2.30 -6.64
CA GLU A 183 3.21 -2.23 -5.19
C GLU A 183 3.01 -3.61 -4.55
N LEU A 184 1.96 -4.35 -4.91
CA LEU A 184 1.72 -5.72 -4.43
C LEU A 184 2.98 -6.60 -4.59
N VAL A 185 3.63 -6.52 -5.75
CA VAL A 185 4.83 -7.31 -6.00
C VAL A 185 6.07 -6.66 -5.39
N GLY A 186 6.32 -5.38 -5.66
CA GLY A 186 7.61 -4.74 -5.45
C GLY A 186 7.74 -3.81 -4.23
N HIS A 187 6.67 -3.52 -3.51
CA HIS A 187 6.75 -2.65 -2.33
C HIS A 187 7.45 -3.35 -1.16
N GLY A 188 8.20 -2.58 -0.36
CA GLY A 188 8.94 -3.09 0.81
C GLY A 188 8.06 -3.62 1.95
N GLU A 189 6.74 -3.40 1.88
CA GLU A 189 5.75 -3.94 2.83
C GLU A 189 4.81 -4.96 2.16
N CYS A 190 5.09 -5.35 0.92
CA CYS A 190 4.34 -6.34 0.16
C CYS A 190 5.24 -7.54 -0.19
N ILE A 191 5.04 -8.22 -1.33
CA ILE A 191 5.67 -9.53 -1.60
C ILE A 191 7.20 -9.49 -1.48
N MET A 192 7.89 -8.63 -2.24
CA MET A 192 9.36 -8.55 -2.21
C MET A 192 9.89 -8.24 -0.80
N GLY A 193 9.33 -7.22 -0.14
CA GLY A 193 9.79 -6.84 1.20
C GLY A 193 9.50 -7.88 2.28
N VAL A 194 8.35 -8.57 2.19
CA VAL A 194 8.03 -9.69 3.08
C VAL A 194 9.00 -10.84 2.83
N VAL A 195 9.29 -11.19 1.57
CA VAL A 195 10.28 -12.22 1.19
C VAL A 195 11.68 -11.87 1.70
N ASP A 196 12.10 -10.62 1.60
CA ASP A 196 13.40 -10.15 2.11
C ASP A 196 13.53 -10.30 3.63
N SER A 197 12.41 -10.35 4.36
CA SER A 197 12.41 -10.55 5.81
C SER A 197 12.64 -12.01 6.25
N TYR A 198 12.59 -12.98 5.32
CA TYR A 198 12.82 -14.39 5.64
C TYR A 198 14.31 -14.70 5.81
N PRO A 199 14.67 -15.59 6.77
CA PRO A 199 16.05 -16.04 6.93
C PRO A 199 16.53 -16.80 5.69
N ARG A 200 17.83 -16.71 5.39
CA ARG A 200 18.47 -17.45 4.29
C ARG A 200 19.74 -18.16 4.83
N PRO A 201 19.80 -19.51 4.83
CA PRO A 201 18.76 -20.47 4.42
C PRO A 201 17.59 -20.52 5.42
N TYR A 202 16.39 -20.93 4.97
CA TYR A 202 15.24 -21.14 5.85
C TYR A 202 14.94 -22.63 6.02
N PRO A 203 15.17 -23.25 7.19
CA PRO A 203 15.08 -24.71 7.36
C PRO A 203 13.72 -25.35 7.02
N LEU A 204 12.64 -24.56 7.03
CA LEU A 204 11.28 -25.05 6.74
C LEU A 204 10.95 -25.08 5.25
N LEU A 205 11.78 -24.51 4.39
CA LEU A 205 11.55 -24.45 2.95
C LEU A 205 12.72 -25.06 2.17
N PRO A 206 12.44 -25.78 1.08
CA PRO A 206 13.47 -26.07 0.09
C PRO A 206 14.08 -24.78 -0.47
N ASP A 207 15.37 -24.84 -0.85
CA ASP A 207 16.04 -23.75 -1.51
C ASP A 207 15.29 -23.31 -2.78
N GLY A 208 15.29 -22.00 -3.05
CA GLY A 208 14.61 -21.40 -4.21
C GLY A 208 13.08 -21.30 -4.09
N THR A 209 12.45 -21.78 -3.01
CA THR A 209 10.97 -21.71 -2.87
C THR A 209 10.45 -20.28 -2.89
N LEU A 210 11.06 -19.37 -2.11
CA LEU A 210 10.67 -17.96 -2.11
C LEU A 210 10.90 -17.28 -3.47
N GLU A 211 11.98 -17.64 -4.17
CA GLU A 211 12.27 -17.14 -5.52
C GLU A 211 11.17 -17.57 -6.52
N ARG A 212 10.76 -18.84 -6.50
CA ARG A 212 9.67 -19.34 -7.36
C ARG A 212 8.35 -18.64 -7.08
N ILE A 213 8.03 -18.41 -5.81
CA ILE A 213 6.82 -17.66 -5.41
C ILE A 213 6.87 -16.24 -5.99
N GLU A 214 8.00 -15.54 -5.85
CA GLU A 214 8.16 -14.19 -6.38
C GLU A 214 8.06 -14.14 -7.92
N GLN A 215 8.73 -15.05 -8.62
CA GLN A 215 8.64 -15.18 -10.09
C GLN A 215 7.21 -15.45 -10.56
N THR A 216 6.47 -16.30 -9.84
CA THR A 216 5.08 -16.61 -10.16
C THR A 216 4.19 -15.39 -9.93
N CYS A 217 4.39 -14.64 -8.84
CA CYS A 217 3.69 -13.37 -8.59
C CYS A 217 3.99 -12.31 -9.67
N LEU A 218 5.23 -12.28 -10.20
CA LEU A 218 5.59 -11.42 -11.33
C LEU A 218 4.83 -11.79 -12.61
N ALA A 219 4.66 -13.09 -12.90
CA ALA A 219 3.85 -13.54 -14.02
C ALA A 219 2.36 -13.17 -13.84
N TRP A 220 1.82 -13.38 -12.63
CA TRP A 220 0.47 -12.96 -12.26
C TRP A 220 0.25 -11.47 -12.45
N ARG A 221 1.22 -10.63 -12.05
CA ARG A 221 1.14 -9.19 -12.28
C ARG A 221 0.88 -8.85 -13.74
N TRP A 222 1.55 -9.50 -14.69
CA TRP A 222 1.32 -9.27 -16.12
C TRP A 222 -0.06 -9.71 -16.58
N ARG A 223 -0.55 -10.85 -16.08
CA ARG A 223 -1.92 -11.32 -16.33
C ARG A 223 -2.96 -10.32 -15.81
N LEU A 224 -2.78 -9.82 -14.59
CA LEU A 224 -3.73 -8.92 -13.96
C LEU A 224 -3.88 -7.57 -14.68
N LYS A 225 -2.85 -7.09 -15.38
CA LYS A 225 -2.91 -5.82 -16.14
C LYS A 225 -4.08 -5.74 -17.13
N ALA A 226 -4.57 -6.88 -17.62
CA ALA A 226 -5.72 -6.93 -18.53
C ALA A 226 -7.06 -6.59 -17.86
N HIS A 227 -7.09 -6.42 -16.53
CA HIS A 227 -8.29 -6.26 -15.72
C HIS A 227 -8.35 -4.89 -15.00
N ALA A 228 -7.80 -3.84 -15.61
CA ALA A 228 -7.76 -2.50 -15.00
C ALA A 228 -9.15 -1.87 -14.78
N ASP A 229 -10.18 -2.38 -15.45
CA ASP A 229 -11.60 -2.05 -15.26
C ASP A 229 -12.14 -2.44 -13.88
N ARG A 230 -11.43 -3.31 -13.16
CA ARG A 230 -11.76 -3.74 -11.80
C ARG A 230 -11.34 -2.75 -10.71
N LEU A 231 -10.64 -1.68 -11.07
CA LEU A 231 -10.17 -0.67 -10.12
C LEU A 231 -11.33 -0.13 -9.27
N CYS A 232 -11.22 -0.34 -7.96
CA CYS A 232 -12.19 0.13 -6.98
C CYS A 232 -11.51 0.70 -5.74
N GLN A 233 -12.28 1.38 -4.92
CA GLN A 233 -11.84 1.83 -3.62
C GLN A 233 -11.61 0.62 -2.72
N VAL A 234 -10.48 0.55 -2.04
CA VAL A 234 -10.10 -0.56 -1.14
C VAL A 234 -9.64 -0.05 0.22
N HIS A 235 -9.72 -0.88 1.25
CA HIS A 235 -9.01 -0.68 2.51
C HIS A 235 -7.51 -0.99 2.37
N GLY A 236 -7.15 -2.06 1.66
CA GLY A 236 -5.77 -2.47 1.39
C GLY A 236 -5.07 -3.22 2.53
N ASP A 237 -5.73 -3.40 3.68
CA ASP A 237 -5.21 -4.15 4.84
C ASP A 237 -6.33 -4.64 5.78
N TYR A 238 -7.39 -5.19 5.18
CA TYR A 238 -8.63 -5.54 5.87
C TYR A 238 -8.53 -6.86 6.67
N HIS A 239 -7.73 -6.88 7.74
CA HIS A 239 -7.54 -8.06 8.60
C HIS A 239 -8.10 -7.88 10.03
N PRO A 240 -8.28 -8.97 10.80
CA PRO A 240 -8.96 -8.94 12.10
C PRO A 240 -8.36 -8.05 13.20
N TRP A 241 -7.13 -7.55 13.04
CA TRP A 241 -6.50 -6.64 14.00
C TRP A 241 -6.84 -5.17 13.71
N ASN A 242 -7.21 -4.84 12.48
CA ASN A 242 -7.60 -3.50 12.04
C ASN A 242 -9.11 -3.24 12.15
N ILE A 243 -9.90 -4.27 12.46
CA ILE A 243 -11.36 -4.19 12.60
C ILE A 243 -11.72 -4.15 14.08
N LEU A 244 -12.33 -3.07 14.54
CA LEU A 244 -12.71 -2.86 15.95
C LEU A 244 -14.23 -2.81 16.08
N PHE A 245 -14.82 -3.88 16.60
CA PHE A 245 -16.26 -3.92 16.89
C PHE A 245 -16.58 -3.17 18.18
N ARG A 246 -17.50 -2.20 18.10
CA ARG A 246 -18.01 -1.45 19.26
C ARG A 246 -19.11 -2.23 19.96
N ASP A 247 -20.20 -2.50 19.24
CA ASP A 247 -21.34 -3.30 19.70
C ASP A 247 -22.02 -4.00 18.53
N GLY A 248 -22.52 -5.22 18.74
CA GLY A 248 -23.17 -5.99 17.69
C GLY A 248 -22.30 -6.08 16.43
N THR A 249 -22.82 -5.61 15.30
CA THR A 249 -22.13 -5.54 13.99
C THR A 249 -21.56 -4.15 13.67
N ASP A 250 -21.61 -3.20 14.59
CA ASP A 250 -21.05 -1.86 14.42
C ASP A 250 -19.55 -1.86 14.68
N PHE A 251 -18.75 -1.35 13.73
CA PHE A 251 -17.29 -1.37 13.82
C PHE A 251 -16.61 -0.12 13.27
N SER A 252 -15.34 0.05 13.64
CA SER A 252 -14.39 1.00 13.05
C SER A 252 -13.24 0.24 12.40
N LEU A 253 -12.59 0.89 11.45
CA LEU A 253 -11.39 0.40 10.80
C LEU A 253 -10.18 1.24 11.17
N LEU A 254 -9.02 0.61 11.15
CA LEU A 254 -7.72 1.19 11.39
C LEU A 254 -6.80 0.92 10.20
N ASP A 255 -5.78 1.74 10.06
CA ASP A 255 -4.61 1.45 9.22
C ASP A 255 -4.93 1.13 7.74
N ARG A 256 -5.25 2.19 6.99
CA ARG A 256 -5.42 2.16 5.54
C ARG A 256 -4.14 2.59 4.80
N SER A 257 -2.98 2.20 5.31
CA SER A 257 -1.67 2.69 4.84
C SER A 257 -1.28 2.22 3.43
N ARG A 258 -1.93 1.18 2.88
CA ARG A 258 -1.58 0.53 1.61
C ARG A 258 -2.29 1.09 0.38
N GLY A 259 -2.84 2.29 0.50
CA GLY A 259 -3.47 3.01 -0.61
C GLY A 259 -4.99 2.87 -0.66
N GLU A 260 -5.62 3.76 -1.41
CA GLU A 260 -7.08 3.87 -1.48
C GLU A 260 -7.71 3.21 -2.71
N TRP A 261 -6.95 2.97 -3.77
CA TRP A 261 -7.41 2.41 -5.04
C TRP A 261 -6.66 1.13 -5.36
N GLY A 262 -7.40 0.08 -5.71
CA GLY A 262 -6.79 -1.21 -5.99
C GLY A 262 -7.79 -2.24 -6.49
N GLU A 263 -7.47 -3.49 -6.19
CA GLU A 263 -8.30 -4.64 -6.54
C GLU A 263 -9.02 -5.16 -5.30
N ALA A 264 -10.33 -5.39 -5.43
CA ALA A 264 -11.18 -5.93 -4.38
C ALA A 264 -10.64 -7.23 -3.76
N ALA A 265 -9.98 -8.05 -4.59
CA ALA A 265 -9.35 -9.29 -4.16
C ALA A 265 -8.30 -9.11 -3.05
N ASP A 266 -7.71 -7.92 -2.90
CA ASP A 266 -6.80 -7.62 -1.79
C ASP A 266 -7.52 -7.72 -0.44
N ASP A 267 -8.62 -6.99 -0.26
CA ASP A 267 -9.38 -6.98 0.99
C ASP A 267 -10.10 -8.30 1.25
N VAL A 268 -10.67 -8.91 0.21
CA VAL A 268 -11.36 -10.20 0.35
C VAL A 268 -10.37 -11.29 0.78
N SER A 269 -9.20 -11.40 0.14
CA SER A 269 -8.20 -12.39 0.54
C SER A 269 -7.60 -12.09 1.92
N CYS A 270 -7.41 -10.81 2.26
CA CYS A 270 -6.88 -10.36 3.55
C CYS A 270 -7.72 -10.88 4.72
N LEU A 271 -9.04 -10.76 4.66
CA LEU A 271 -9.90 -11.30 5.71
C LEU A 271 -10.11 -12.81 5.56
N ALA A 272 -10.37 -13.31 4.35
CA ALA A 272 -10.71 -14.71 4.12
C ALA A 272 -9.60 -15.68 4.56
N ILE A 273 -8.34 -15.35 4.28
CA ILE A 273 -7.20 -16.20 4.68
C ILE A 273 -7.04 -16.30 6.20
N ASN A 274 -7.54 -15.32 6.96
CA ASN A 274 -7.48 -15.40 8.41
C ASN A 274 -8.41 -16.50 8.95
N TYR A 275 -9.56 -16.76 8.34
CA TYR A 275 -10.37 -17.92 8.71
C TYR A 275 -9.63 -19.23 8.45
N LEU A 276 -8.94 -19.35 7.31
CA LEU A 276 -8.06 -20.49 7.03
C LEU A 276 -6.93 -20.61 8.07
N PHE A 277 -6.25 -19.52 8.38
CA PHE A 277 -5.15 -19.47 9.35
C PHE A 277 -5.58 -19.98 10.74
N PHE A 278 -6.71 -19.50 11.25
CA PHE A 278 -7.24 -19.95 12.53
C PHE A 278 -7.73 -21.41 12.46
N ALA A 279 -8.30 -21.84 11.33
CA ALA A 279 -8.68 -23.24 11.13
C ALA A 279 -7.46 -24.18 11.13
N LEU A 280 -6.36 -23.79 10.47
CA LEU A 280 -5.11 -24.54 10.46
C LEU A 280 -4.55 -24.74 11.88
N HIS A 281 -4.63 -23.72 12.74
CA HIS A 281 -4.23 -23.86 14.15
C HIS A 281 -5.07 -24.88 14.92
N ARG A 282 -6.35 -24.99 14.57
CA ARG A 282 -7.30 -25.82 15.31
C ARG A 282 -7.33 -27.26 14.81
N GLU A 283 -7.41 -27.43 13.50
CA GLU A 283 -7.78 -28.71 12.86
C GLU A 283 -6.81 -29.12 11.75
N GLY A 284 -5.79 -28.30 11.43
CA GLY A 284 -4.83 -28.55 10.36
C GLY A 284 -5.40 -28.43 8.93
N ARG A 285 -6.67 -28.02 8.81
CA ARG A 285 -7.40 -27.80 7.55
C ARG A 285 -8.49 -26.75 7.74
N LEU A 286 -9.09 -26.24 6.66
CA LEU A 286 -10.31 -25.46 6.75
C LEU A 286 -11.47 -26.40 7.15
N GLY A 287 -12.08 -26.12 8.30
CA GLY A 287 -13.13 -26.95 8.87
C GLY A 287 -13.92 -26.25 9.96
N GLY A 288 -15.07 -26.83 10.30
CA GLY A 288 -15.83 -26.47 11.48
C GLY A 288 -16.31 -25.00 11.47
N PRO A 289 -16.24 -24.29 12.60
CA PRO A 289 -16.70 -22.91 12.68
C PRO A 289 -16.03 -21.93 11.71
N PHE A 290 -14.74 -22.13 11.43
CA PHE A 290 -13.99 -21.22 10.56
C PHE A 290 -14.32 -21.41 9.10
N GLU A 291 -14.62 -22.64 8.66
CA GLU A 291 -15.16 -22.90 7.32
C GLU A 291 -16.51 -22.19 7.14
N VAL A 292 -17.37 -22.24 8.15
CA VAL A 292 -18.66 -21.53 8.12
C VAL A 292 -18.47 -20.03 7.99
N LEU A 293 -17.56 -19.41 8.74
CA LEU A 293 -17.30 -17.96 8.62
C LEU A 293 -16.65 -17.61 7.29
N PHE A 294 -15.72 -18.42 6.79
CA PHE A 294 -15.11 -18.27 5.47
C PHE A 294 -16.18 -18.24 4.38
N ARG A 295 -17.06 -19.25 4.35
CA ARG A 295 -18.16 -19.34 3.36
C ARG A 295 -19.15 -18.19 3.50
N LEU A 296 -19.58 -17.88 4.73
CA LEU A 296 -20.50 -16.76 4.96
C LEU A 296 -19.93 -15.42 4.47
N PHE A 297 -18.64 -15.16 4.68
CA PHE A 297 -18.00 -13.93 4.24
C PHE A 297 -17.79 -13.91 2.71
N TYR A 298 -17.15 -14.95 2.16
CA TYR A 298 -16.77 -15.01 0.76
C TYR A 298 -18.00 -15.08 -0.16
N ASP A 299 -18.94 -15.99 0.14
CA ASP A 299 -20.13 -16.20 -0.68
C ASP A 299 -21.03 -14.98 -0.66
N ARG A 300 -21.17 -14.33 0.51
CA ARG A 300 -21.95 -13.09 0.63
C ARG A 300 -21.39 -11.98 -0.23
N TYR A 301 -20.07 -11.82 -0.24
CA TYR A 301 -19.41 -10.81 -1.07
C TYR A 301 -19.66 -11.09 -2.56
N VAL A 302 -19.43 -12.31 -3.03
CA VAL A 302 -19.64 -12.69 -4.44
C VAL A 302 -21.11 -12.56 -4.83
N GLU A 303 -22.05 -13.07 -4.01
CA GLU A 303 -23.50 -12.97 -4.26
C GLU A 303 -23.95 -11.51 -4.41
N LYS A 304 -23.45 -10.61 -3.55
CA LYS A 304 -23.86 -9.20 -3.54
C LYS A 304 -23.23 -8.37 -4.65
N THR A 305 -22.00 -8.71 -5.05
CA THR A 305 -21.27 -7.97 -6.10
C THR A 305 -21.50 -8.53 -7.50
N GLY A 306 -21.87 -9.81 -7.62
CA GLY A 306 -21.87 -10.53 -8.89
C GLY A 306 -20.47 -10.72 -9.49
N ASP A 307 -19.41 -10.65 -8.67
CA ASP A 307 -18.03 -10.71 -9.13
C ASP A 307 -17.55 -12.17 -9.37
N ASP A 308 -18.09 -12.78 -10.43
CA ASP A 308 -17.73 -14.14 -10.85
C ASP A 308 -16.23 -14.26 -11.25
N ALA A 309 -15.57 -13.14 -11.54
CA ALA A 309 -14.17 -13.10 -11.94
C ALA A 309 -13.20 -13.00 -10.75
N LEU A 310 -13.68 -12.88 -9.50
CA LEU A 310 -12.83 -12.76 -8.31
C LEU A 310 -11.82 -13.92 -8.20
N GLY A 311 -12.28 -15.16 -8.47
CA GLY A 311 -11.42 -16.34 -8.46
C GLY A 311 -10.26 -16.27 -9.47
N LEU A 312 -10.43 -15.53 -10.56
CA LEU A 312 -9.42 -15.37 -11.62
C LEU A 312 -8.33 -14.36 -11.28
N VAL A 313 -8.47 -13.61 -10.18
CA VAL A 313 -7.54 -12.53 -9.83
C VAL A 313 -6.97 -12.59 -8.41
N ILE A 314 -7.60 -13.37 -7.51
CA ILE A 314 -7.30 -13.34 -6.07
C ILE A 314 -6.00 -14.03 -5.64
N ALA A 315 -5.48 -14.94 -6.46
CA ALA A 315 -4.33 -15.78 -6.12
C ALA A 315 -3.07 -15.03 -5.60
N PRO A 316 -2.53 -14.00 -6.29
CA PRO A 316 -1.35 -13.28 -5.80
C PRO A 316 -1.61 -12.50 -4.50
N PHE A 317 -2.86 -12.12 -4.22
CA PHE A 317 -3.22 -11.50 -2.95
C PHE A 317 -3.24 -12.53 -1.82
N PHE A 318 -3.80 -13.71 -2.05
CA PHE A 318 -3.64 -14.83 -1.10
C PHE A 318 -2.18 -15.20 -0.86
N ALA A 319 -1.35 -15.20 -1.89
CA ALA A 319 0.09 -15.44 -1.75
C ALA A 319 0.75 -14.40 -0.84
N PHE A 320 0.49 -13.10 -1.08
CA PHE A 320 0.99 -12.03 -0.24
C PHE A 320 0.56 -12.21 1.23
N ARG A 321 -0.74 -12.41 1.48
CA ARG A 321 -1.27 -12.58 2.84
C ARG A 321 -0.79 -13.88 3.50
N GLY A 322 -0.56 -14.93 2.71
CA GLY A 322 0.05 -16.17 3.16
C GLY A 322 1.49 -15.96 3.61
N LEU A 323 2.29 -15.22 2.83
CA LEU A 323 3.68 -14.89 3.17
C LEU A 323 3.77 -14.05 4.45
N VAL A 324 2.81 -13.16 4.68
CA VAL A 324 2.65 -12.41 5.94
C VAL A 324 2.47 -13.39 7.11
N LEU A 325 1.45 -14.24 7.03
CA LEU A 325 1.07 -15.17 8.09
C LEU A 325 2.12 -16.25 8.35
N ALA A 326 2.85 -16.65 7.30
CA ALA A 326 3.93 -17.64 7.37
C ALA A 326 5.28 -17.02 7.75
N SER A 327 5.37 -15.72 8.02
CA SER A 327 6.63 -15.06 8.37
C SER A 327 7.10 -15.46 9.77
N PRO A 328 8.37 -15.92 9.94
CA PRO A 328 8.93 -16.17 11.26
C PRO A 328 9.20 -14.88 12.04
N LEU A 329 9.31 -13.73 11.37
CA LEU A 329 9.48 -12.43 12.02
C LEU A 329 8.17 -11.97 12.67
N TRP A 330 7.05 -12.08 11.97
CA TRP A 330 5.74 -11.65 12.47
C TRP A 330 5.06 -12.70 13.34
N TYR A 331 5.25 -13.98 13.03
CA TYR A 331 4.68 -15.10 13.78
C TYR A 331 5.79 -16.07 14.25
N PRO A 332 6.66 -15.64 15.21
CA PRO A 332 7.82 -16.42 15.65
C PRO A 332 7.46 -17.71 16.41
N ARG A 333 6.24 -17.78 16.95
CA ARG A 333 5.73 -18.94 17.70
C ARG A 333 4.74 -19.80 16.91
N LEU A 334 4.58 -19.53 15.61
CA LEU A 334 3.69 -20.31 14.75
C LEU A 334 4.25 -21.73 14.56
N PRO A 335 3.45 -22.79 14.80
CA PRO A 335 3.91 -24.16 14.59
C PRO A 335 4.34 -24.43 13.15
N ASP A 336 5.42 -25.19 13.00
CA ASP A 336 6.01 -25.50 11.69
C ASP A 336 5.01 -26.16 10.73
N ALA A 337 4.16 -27.05 11.23
CA ALA A 337 3.13 -27.71 10.43
C ALA A 337 2.12 -26.72 9.83
N VAL A 338 1.70 -25.69 10.59
CA VAL A 338 0.81 -24.64 10.09
C VAL A 338 1.52 -23.80 9.05
N ARG A 339 2.80 -23.47 9.30
CA ARG A 339 3.61 -22.70 8.35
C ARG A 339 3.79 -23.43 7.03
N GLN A 340 4.12 -24.72 7.08
CA GLN A 340 4.24 -25.57 5.90
C GLN A 340 2.90 -25.68 5.14
N ALA A 341 1.77 -25.76 5.85
CA ALA A 341 0.45 -25.75 5.22
C ALA A 341 0.16 -24.42 4.51
N LEU A 342 0.56 -23.27 5.08
CA LEU A 342 0.46 -21.98 4.41
C LEU A 342 1.33 -21.91 3.15
N PHE A 343 2.54 -22.45 3.18
CA PHE A 343 3.40 -22.49 1.98
C PHE A 343 2.83 -23.39 0.88
N ARG A 344 2.29 -24.56 1.22
CA ARG A 344 1.55 -25.39 0.25
C ARG A 344 0.38 -24.63 -0.35
N PHE A 345 -0.41 -23.96 0.51
CA PHE A 345 -1.51 -23.12 0.05
C PHE A 345 -1.03 -22.05 -0.95
N ILE A 346 0.05 -21.33 -0.64
CA ILE A 346 0.62 -20.29 -1.50
C ILE A 346 1.04 -20.88 -2.85
N GLU A 347 1.83 -21.96 -2.87
CA GLU A 347 2.30 -22.57 -4.11
C GLU A 347 1.14 -23.08 -4.97
N HIS A 348 0.14 -23.73 -4.36
CA HIS A 348 -0.99 -24.29 -5.09
C HIS A 348 -2.00 -23.24 -5.56
N VAL A 349 -2.29 -22.20 -4.76
CA VAL A 349 -3.20 -21.13 -5.19
C VAL A 349 -2.62 -20.30 -6.32
N LEU A 350 -1.28 -20.13 -6.36
CA LEU A 350 -0.59 -19.48 -7.45
C LEU A 350 -0.51 -20.33 -8.73
N ALA A 351 -0.62 -21.65 -8.62
CA ALA A 351 -0.47 -22.59 -9.73
C ALA A 351 -1.78 -22.82 -10.52
N VAL A 352 -2.94 -22.49 -9.95
CA VAL A 352 -4.24 -22.67 -10.62
C VAL A 352 -4.63 -21.44 -11.44
N GLU A 353 -5.44 -21.65 -12.48
CA GLU A 353 -5.97 -20.55 -13.27
C GLU A 353 -7.00 -19.72 -12.49
N ALA A 354 -7.85 -20.39 -11.70
CA ALA A 354 -8.89 -19.79 -10.89
C ALA A 354 -8.89 -20.40 -9.48
N PHE A 355 -9.07 -19.57 -8.47
CA PHE A 355 -9.31 -20.00 -7.10
C PHE A 355 -10.75 -20.50 -6.93
N GLU A 356 -10.90 -21.69 -6.35
CA GLU A 356 -12.18 -22.33 -6.03
C GLU A 356 -12.43 -22.26 -4.51
N PRO A 357 -13.34 -21.41 -4.02
CA PRO A 357 -13.60 -21.25 -2.59
C PRO A 357 -14.25 -22.50 -1.95
N GLU A 358 -14.81 -23.42 -2.73
CA GLU A 358 -15.35 -24.71 -2.26
C GLU A 358 -14.24 -25.75 -2.03
N ALA A 359 -13.08 -25.56 -2.67
CA ALA A 359 -12.00 -26.54 -2.72
C ALA A 359 -10.76 -26.11 -1.93
N VAL A 360 -10.90 -25.20 -0.95
CA VAL A 360 -9.76 -24.61 -0.21
C VAL A 360 -8.81 -25.68 0.35
N ASN A 361 -9.36 -26.78 0.85
CA ASN A 361 -8.57 -27.87 1.40
C ASN A 361 -7.68 -28.59 0.38
N ARG A 362 -8.02 -28.60 -0.92
CA ARG A 362 -7.16 -29.18 -1.96
C ARG A 362 -5.84 -28.43 -2.10
N TYR A 363 -5.83 -27.11 -1.88
CA TYR A 363 -4.60 -26.32 -1.89
C TYR A 363 -3.68 -26.63 -0.70
N LEU A 364 -4.15 -27.34 0.33
CA LEU A 364 -3.37 -27.75 1.50
C LEU A 364 -2.76 -29.14 1.38
N GLU A 365 -3.24 -29.94 0.43
CA GLU A 365 -2.73 -31.29 0.13
C GLU A 365 -1.29 -31.20 -0.40
N GLY A 366 -0.53 -32.29 -0.33
CA GLY A 366 0.91 -32.32 -0.63
C GLY A 366 1.28 -33.31 -1.71
#